data_AF-A0A9P1EIV4-F1
#
_entry.id   AF-A0A9P1EIV4-F1
#
_cell.length_a   1.000
_cell.length_b   1.000
_cell.length_c   1.000
_cell.angle_alpha   90.00
_cell.angle_beta   90.00
_cell.angle_gamma   90.00
#
_symmetry.space_group_name_H-M   'P 1'
#
loop_
_entity.id
_entity.type
_entity.pdbx_description
1 polymer ?
#
loop_
_entity_poly.entity_id
_entity_poly.type
_entity_poly.pdbx_seq_one_letter_code
_entity_poly.pdbx_strand_id
1 'polypeptide(L)' 'MTKILSAIKWIKKEHNGAHAKAKTVRLSFCYTIYWTWRMRNKICFEKAKITVDEMVKQIKYMVYKVIYSMYPIDRITF' A
#
# COMPACT_ATOMS: atom_id res chain seq x y z
N MET A 1 -1.69 2.69 -11.60
CA MET A 1 -2.36 3.63 -10.66
C MET A 1 -3.85 3.32 -10.50
N THR A 2 -4.55 2.93 -11.58
CA THR A 2 -5.97 2.53 -11.61
C THR A 2 -6.35 1.37 -10.68
N LYS A 3 -5.55 0.29 -10.62
CA LYS A 3 -5.87 -0.92 -9.84
C LYS A 3 -6.03 -0.68 -8.32
N ILE A 4 -5.28 0.25 -7.74
CA ILE A 4 -5.31 0.56 -6.30
C ILE A 4 -6.59 1.30 -5.95
N LEU A 5 -6.94 2.32 -6.72
CA LEU A 5 -8.17 3.09 -6.52
C LEU A 5 -9.41 2.20 -6.73
N SER A 6 -9.36 1.28 -7.69
CA SER A 6 -10.40 0.27 -7.89
C SER A 6 -10.53 -0.68 -6.69
N ALA A 7 -9.41 -1.20 -6.16
CA ALA A 7 -9.43 -2.05 -4.97
C ALA A 7 -9.96 -1.30 -3.73
N ILE A 8 -9.55 -0.05 -3.54
CA ILE A 8 -10.07 0.81 -2.46
C ILE A 8 -11.57 1.06 -2.64
N LYS A 9 -12.03 1.32 -3.87
CA LYS A 9 -13.46 1.51 -4.18
C LYS A 9 -14.27 0.25 -3.88
N TRP A 10 -13.73 -0.94 -4.19
CA TRP A 10 -14.36 -2.22 -3.84
C TRP A 10 -14.44 -2.42 -2.32
N ILE A 11 -13.35 -2.16 -1.59
CA ILE A 11 -13.35 -2.29 -0.12
C ILE A 11 -14.36 -1.30 0.51
N LYS A 12 -14.46 -0.07 -0.03
CA LYS A 12 -15.46 0.92 0.41
C LYS A 12 -16.89 0.51 0.05
N LYS A 13 -17.11 -0.11 -1.12
CA LYS A 13 -18.42 -0.55 -1.60
C LYS A 13 -18.94 -1.78 -0.85
N GLU A 14 -18.05 -2.66 -0.41
CA GLU A 14 -18.41 -3.93 0.24
C GLU A 14 -18.81 -3.81 1.72
N HIS A 15 -18.74 -2.65 2.38
CA HIS A 15 -18.95 -2.62 3.83
C HIS A 15 -19.72 -1.44 4.43
N ASN A 16 -20.92 -1.77 4.89
CA ASN A 16 -21.43 -1.36 6.20
C ASN A 16 -20.78 -2.25 7.29
N GLY A 17 -19.87 -1.72 8.13
CA GLY A 17 -19.59 -2.27 9.48
C GLY A 17 -18.36 -3.18 9.73
N ALA A 18 -17.46 -2.77 10.64
CA ALA A 18 -16.51 -3.60 11.43
C ALA A 18 -15.16 -4.12 10.85
N HIS A 19 -15.00 -4.50 9.56
CA HIS A 19 -13.75 -5.19 9.12
C HIS A 19 -12.79 -4.42 8.18
N ALA A 20 -13.04 -3.13 7.95
CA ALA A 20 -12.20 -2.31 7.06
C ALA A 20 -10.72 -2.25 7.50
N LYS A 21 -10.45 -2.28 8.81
CA LYS A 21 -9.08 -2.15 9.35
C LYS A 21 -8.25 -3.39 9.02
N ALA A 22 -8.80 -4.58 9.27
CA ALA A 22 -8.15 -5.85 8.95
C ALA A 22 -7.90 -6.02 7.44
N LYS A 23 -8.86 -5.61 6.59
CA LYS A 23 -8.68 -5.60 5.13
C LYS A 23 -7.59 -4.61 4.68
N THR A 24 -7.54 -3.43 5.28
CA THR A 24 -6.51 -2.41 4.98
C THR A 24 -5.11 -2.88 5.38
N VAL A 25 -4.97 -3.54 6.52
CA VAL A 25 -3.70 -4.15 6.96
C VAL A 25 -3.25 -5.23 5.98
N ARG A 26 -4.15 -6.14 5.59
CA ARG A 26 -3.85 -7.18 4.57
C ARG A 26 -3.45 -6.55 3.23
N LEU A 27 -4.16 -5.53 2.78
CA LEU A 27 -3.85 -4.83 1.53
C LEU A 27 -2.46 -4.18 1.59
N SER A 28 -2.14 -3.52 2.70
CA SER A 28 -0.85 -2.87 2.94
C SER A 28 0.30 -3.90 2.98
N PHE A 29 0.06 -5.07 3.57
CA PHE A 29 1.02 -6.16 3.61
C PHE A 29 1.27 -6.75 2.22
N CYS A 30 0.22 -7.08 1.46
CA CYS A 30 0.34 -7.53 0.07
C CYS A 30 1.09 -6.52 -0.79
N TYR A 31 0.85 -5.22 -0.54
CA TYR A 31 1.53 -4.15 -1.23
C TYR A 31 3.04 -4.10 -0.93
N THR A 32 3.40 -4.27 0.34
CA THR A 32 4.80 -4.32 0.80
C THR A 32 5.54 -5.48 0.14
N ILE A 33 4.93 -6.67 0.10
CA ILE A 33 5.49 -7.85 -0.59
C ILE A 33 5.68 -7.56 -2.08
N TYR A 34 4.65 -7.04 -2.75
CA TYR A 34 4.70 -6.75 -4.19
C TYR A 34 5.83 -5.78 -4.53
N TRP A 35 5.99 -4.69 -3.77
CA TRP A 35 7.05 -3.72 -4.05
C TRP A 35 8.44 -4.24 -3.72
N THR A 36 8.58 -5.02 -2.66
CA THR A 36 9.85 -5.68 -2.34
C THR A 36 10.26 -6.60 -3.50
N TRP A 37 9.34 -7.42 -4.00
CA TRP A 37 9.57 -8.28 -5.16
C TRP A 37 9.91 -7.47 -6.43
N ARG A 38 9.13 -6.42 -6.72
CA ARG A 38 9.32 -5.58 -7.90
C ARG A 38 10.69 -4.90 -7.89
N MET A 39 11.08 -4.32 -6.75
CA MET A 39 12.37 -3.63 -6.61
C MET A 39 13.54 -4.62 -6.69
N ARG A 40 13.42 -5.80 -6.07
CA ARG A 40 14.42 -6.86 -6.22
C ARG A 40 14.62 -7.23 -7.70
N ASN A 41 13.53 -7.40 -8.44
CA ASN A 41 13.61 -7.71 -9.87
C ASN A 41 14.23 -6.57 -10.69
N LYS A 42 13.96 -5.31 -10.34
CA LYS A 42 14.63 -4.17 -10.99
C LYS A 42 16.14 -4.18 -10.78
N ILE A 43 16.60 -4.55 -9.59
CA ILE A 43 18.04 -4.66 -9.30
C ILE A 43 18.64 -5.83 -10.07
N CYS A 44 18.02 -7.02 -10.02
CA CYS A 44 18.55 -8.22 -10.64
C CYS A 44 18.50 -8.21 -12.18
N PHE A 45 17.43 -7.69 -12.78
CA PHE A 45 17.18 -7.80 -14.22
C PHE A 45 17.35 -6.48 -14.98
N GLU A 46 17.06 -5.33 -14.35
CA GLU A 46 17.17 -4.02 -15.00
C GLU A 46 18.47 -3.28 -14.61
N LYS A 47 19.34 -3.89 -13.79
CA LYS A 47 20.58 -3.30 -13.23
C LYS A 47 20.35 -1.93 -12.57
N ALA A 48 19.15 -1.71 -12.03
CA ALA A 48 18.81 -0.45 -11.39
C ALA A 48 19.66 -0.25 -10.12
N LYS A 49 20.32 0.91 -9.98
CA LYS A 49 21.03 1.30 -8.76
C LYS A 49 20.04 1.88 -7.77
N ILE A 50 19.31 1.00 -7.08
CA ILE A 50 18.35 1.37 -6.04
C ILE A 50 18.97 1.04 -4.70
N THR A 51 19.09 2.04 -3.82
CA THR A 51 19.54 1.83 -2.45
C THR A 51 18.42 1.23 -1.60
N VAL A 52 18.78 0.50 -0.54
CA VAL A 52 17.80 -0.04 0.41
C VAL A 52 16.94 1.06 1.02
N ASP A 53 17.52 2.23 1.26
CA ASP A 53 16.83 3.38 1.85
C ASP A 53 15.73 3.94 0.92
N GLU A 54 16.02 4.03 -0.39
CA GLU A 54 15.03 4.40 -1.41
C GLU A 54 13.90 3.37 -1.53
N MET A 55 14.21 2.09 -1.40
CA MET A 55 13.19 1.02 -1.37
C MET A 55 12.27 1.18 -0.17
N VAL A 56 12.84 1.35 1.03
CA VAL A 56 12.07 1.54 2.27
C VAL A 56 11.20 2.80 2.17
N LYS A 57 11.74 3.90 1.64
CA LYS A 57 10.99 5.16 1.45
C LYS A 57 9.80 4.99 0.50
N GLN A 58 9.97 4.29 -0.62
CA GLN A 58 8.86 4.00 -1.53
C GLN A 58 7.78 3.12 -0.90
N ILE A 59 8.18 2.05 -0.20
CA ILE A 59 7.24 1.16 0.49
C ILE A 59 6.44 1.95 1.54
N LYS A 60 7.12 2.74 2.38
CA LYS A 60 6.49 3.62 3.38
C LYS A 60 5.48 4.55 2.75
N TYR A 61 5.90 5.32 1.73
CA TYR A 61 5.03 6.28 1.05
C TYR A 61 3.72 5.66 0.54
N MET A 62 3.83 4.46 -0.04
CA MET A 62 2.66 3.81 -0.61
C MET A 62 1.74 3.19 0.44
N VAL A 63 2.30 2.62 1.53
CA VAL A 63 1.52 2.15 2.67
C VAL A 63 0.76 3.32 3.31
N TYR A 64 1.43 4.46 3.52
CA TYR A 64 0.80 5.69 3.99
C TYR A 64 -0.36 6.12 3.07
N LYS A 65 -0.15 6.09 1.76
CA LYS A 65 -1.18 6.47 0.79
C LYS A 65 -2.41 5.56 0.84
N VAL A 66 -2.22 4.25 1.04
CA VAL A 66 -3.31 3.27 1.20
C VAL A 66 -4.07 3.53 2.50
N ILE A 67 -3.36 3.71 3.61
CA ILE A 67 -3.96 3.99 4.92
C ILE A 67 -4.76 5.30 4.87
N TYR A 68 -4.17 6.38 4.36
CA TYR A 68 -4.81 7.69 4.28
C TYR A 68 -6.05 7.68 3.37
N SER A 69 -6.03 6.90 2.29
CA SER A 69 -7.20 6.76 1.39
C SER A 69 -8.38 6.04 2.05
N MET A 70 -8.10 5.20 3.04
CA MET A 70 -9.08 4.41 3.79
C MET A 70 -9.52 5.09 5.08
N TYR A 71 -8.60 5.80 5.73
CA TYR A 71 -8.77 6.52 6.99
C TYR A 71 -8.16 7.93 6.86
N PRO A 72 -8.93 8.91 6.34
CA PRO A 72 -8.50 10.30 6.35
C PRO A 72 -8.28 10.74 7.81
N ILE A 73 -7.27 11.58 8.06
CA ILE A 73 -6.85 12.02 9.41
C ILE A 73 -8.02 12.63 10.21
N ASP A 74 -9.03 13.19 9.53
CA ASP A 74 -10.27 13.71 10.11
C ASP A 74 -11.09 12.67 10.91
N ARG A 75 -10.76 11.37 10.81
CA ARG A 75 -11.40 10.26 11.54
C ARG A 75 -10.48 9.52 12.50
N ILE A 76 -9.27 10.02 12.73
CA ILE A 76 -8.28 9.41 13.63
C ILE A 76 -8.21 10.28 14.90
N THR A 77 -9.09 10.01 15.86
CA THR A 77 -8.93 10.51 17.24
C THR A 77 -7.81 9.71 17.92
N PHE A 78 -6.76 10.42 18.37
CA PHE A 78 -5.74 9.89 19.27
C PHE A 78 -6.30 9.70 20.68
#